data_AF-A0A101GNM7-F1
#
_entry.id   AF-A0A101GNM7-F1
#
_cell.length_a   1.000
_cell.length_b   1.000
_cell.length_c   1.000
_cell.angle_alpha   90.00
_cell.angle_beta   90.00
_cell.angle_gamma   90.00
#
_symmetry.space_group_name_H-M   'P 1'
#
loop_
_entity.id
_entity.type
_entity.pdbx_description
1 polymer ?
#
loop_
_entity_poly.entity_id
_entity_poly.type
_entity_poly.pdbx_seq_one_letter_code
_entity_poly.pdbx_strand_id
1 'polypeptide(L)'
;AIAGFIVPFMFAYNQALLFQGSLVNVLLSSVTAILGVIALAAGVQGFYLSRLNMLERVLFVVTAVALIKPGILSDVIGIVVLGGIYLLQRRSLKVKKNKETSGEEI
;
A
#
# COMPACT_ATOMS: atom_id res chain seq x y z
N ALA A 1 1.73 -10.34 -11.07
CA ALA A 1 0.71 -11.39 -11.29
C ALA A 1 -0.19 -11.60 -10.06
N ILE A 2 0.35 -11.95 -8.88
CA ILE A 2 -0.45 -12.30 -7.68
C ILE A 2 -1.43 -11.20 -7.23
N ALA A 3 -1.02 -9.92 -7.28
CA ALA A 3 -1.89 -8.82 -6.85
C ALA A 3 -3.19 -8.67 -7.69
N GLY A 4 -3.22 -9.14 -8.94
CA GLY A 4 -4.44 -9.11 -9.75
C GLY A 4 -5.49 -10.14 -9.32
N PHE A 5 -5.07 -11.21 -8.62
CA PHE A 5 -5.98 -12.27 -8.19
C PHE A 5 -6.88 -11.87 -7.00
N ILE A 6 -6.51 -10.82 -6.26
CA ILE A 6 -7.32 -10.34 -5.12
C ILE A 6 -8.55 -9.53 -5.58
N VAL A 7 -8.49 -8.97 -6.79
CA VAL A 7 -9.48 -8.01 -7.29
C VAL A 7 -10.88 -8.63 -7.37
N PRO A 8 -11.10 -9.84 -7.95
CA PRO A 8 -12.42 -10.47 -7.95
C PRO A 8 -13.00 -10.68 -6.54
N PHE A 9 -12.15 -11.01 -5.55
CA PHE A 9 -12.59 -11.16 -4.16
C PHE A 9 -13.02 -9.83 -3.56
N MET A 10 -12.30 -8.74 -3.82
CA MET A 10 -12.70 -7.41 -3.35
C MET A 10 -14.08 -7.02 -3.85
N PHE A 11 -14.40 -7.27 -5.13
CA PHE A 11 -15.73 -7.05 -5.69
C PHE A 11 -16.81 -7.93 -5.03
N ALA A 12 -16.49 -9.20 -4.73
CA ALA A 12 -17.42 -10.12 -4.08
C ALA A 12 -17.74 -9.72 -2.63
N TYR A 13 -16.78 -9.18 -1.89
CA TYR A 13 -16.96 -8.73 -0.51
C TYR A 13 -17.53 -7.31 -0.38
N ASN A 14 -17.50 -6.52 -1.44
CA ASN A 14 -17.88 -5.12 -1.40
C ASN A 14 -18.76 -4.71 -2.59
N GLN A 15 -20.06 -4.69 -2.34
CA GLN A 15 -21.06 -4.25 -3.32
C GLN A 15 -20.88 -2.79 -3.77
N ALA A 16 -20.24 -1.94 -2.97
CA ALA A 16 -19.96 -0.56 -3.35
C ALA A 16 -18.96 -0.48 -4.53
N LEU A 17 -18.09 -1.48 -4.71
CA LEU A 17 -17.24 -1.55 -5.90
C LEU A 17 -18.05 -1.87 -7.17
N LEU A 18 -19.23 -2.47 -7.03
CA LEU A 18 -20.19 -2.70 -8.11
C LEU A 18 -21.14 -1.50 -8.30
N PHE A 19 -20.78 -0.32 -7.78
CA PHE A 19 -21.59 0.90 -7.80
C PHE A 19 -22.95 0.75 -7.11
N GLN A 20 -23.08 -0.20 -6.18
CA GLN A 20 -24.29 -0.36 -5.37
C GLN A 20 -24.13 0.35 -4.02
N GLY A 21 -24.97 1.35 -3.76
CA GLY A 21 -24.98 2.11 -2.52
C GLY A 21 -24.76 3.61 -2.72
N SER A 22 -24.32 4.31 -1.67
CA SER A 22 -24.04 5.76 -1.74
C SER A 22 -22.74 6.05 -2.50
N LEU A 23 -22.72 7.16 -3.25
CA LEU A 23 -21.52 7.63 -3.96
C LEU A 23 -20.29 7.74 -3.05
N VAL A 24 -20.49 8.16 -1.80
CA VAL A 24 -19.41 8.27 -0.80
C VAL A 24 -18.82 6.90 -0.48
N ASN A 25 -19.65 5.87 -0.29
CA ASN A 25 -19.19 4.51 -0.01
C ASN A 25 -18.48 3.90 -1.21
N VAL A 26 -18.94 4.19 -2.42
CA VAL A 26 -18.29 3.76 -3.68
C VAL A 26 -16.88 4.35 -3.76
N LEU A 27 -16.74 5.66 -3.53
CA LEU A 27 -15.45 6.35 -3.59
C LEU A 27 -14.48 5.83 -2.52
N LEU A 28 -14.93 5.74 -1.26
CA LEU A 28 -14.12 5.21 -0.16
C LEU A 28 -13.66 3.79 -0.47
N SER A 29 -14.58 2.90 -0.82
CA SER A 29 -14.30 1.51 -1.18
C SER A 29 -13.30 1.37 -2.31
N SER A 30 -13.41 2.23 -3.33
CA SER A 30 -12.49 2.25 -4.47
C SER A 30 -11.08 2.63 -4.02
N VAL A 31 -10.96 3.65 -3.16
CA VAL A 31 -9.68 4.04 -2.57
C VAL A 31 -9.09 2.91 -1.72
N THR A 32 -9.88 2.30 -0.84
CA THR A 32 -9.48 1.13 -0.04
C THR A 32 -8.90 0.03 -0.93
N ALA A 33 -9.63 -0.32 -2.00
CA ALA A 33 -9.24 -1.39 -2.91
C ALA A 33 -7.92 -1.08 -3.62
N ILE A 34 -7.75 0.16 -4.10
CA ILE A 34 -6.50 0.63 -4.72
C ILE A 34 -5.34 0.52 -3.75
N LEU A 35 -5.51 1.01 -2.51
CA LEU A 35 -4.46 0.91 -1.48
C LEU A 35 -4.11 -0.54 -1.17
N GLY A 36 -5.10 -1.44 -1.09
CA GLY A 36 -4.89 -2.87 -0.85
C GLY A 36 -4.09 -3.53 -1.97
N VAL A 37 -4.41 -3.24 -3.23
CA VAL A 37 -3.67 -3.75 -4.40
C VAL A 37 -2.24 -3.23 -4.42
N ILE A 38 -2.02 -1.94 -4.15
CA ILE A 38 -0.67 -1.35 -4.05
C ILE A 38 0.11 -2.03 -2.93
N ALA A 39 -0.51 -2.22 -1.75
CA ALA A 39 0.12 -2.87 -0.62
C ALA A 39 0.54 -4.31 -0.95
N LEU A 40 -0.34 -5.07 -1.61
CA LEU A 40 -0.05 -6.45 -1.98
C LEU A 40 1.09 -6.51 -3.01
N ALA A 41 1.01 -5.67 -4.06
CA ALA A 41 2.02 -5.60 -5.09
C ALA A 41 3.39 -5.27 -4.48
N ALA A 42 3.46 -4.27 -3.62
CA ALA A 42 4.69 -3.84 -2.95
C ALA A 42 5.26 -4.92 -2.01
N GLY A 43 4.43 -5.54 -1.18
CA GLY A 43 4.85 -6.61 -0.27
C GLY A 43 5.40 -7.83 -1.00
N VAL A 44 4.70 -8.27 -2.06
CA VAL A 44 5.11 -9.41 -2.88
C VAL A 44 6.40 -9.12 -3.65
N GLN A 45 6.46 -7.98 -4.36
CA GLN A 45 7.65 -7.63 -5.15
C GLN A 45 8.86 -7.25 -4.26
N GLY A 46 8.63 -6.91 -2.99
CA GLY A 46 9.68 -6.47 -2.07
C GLY A 46 10.20 -5.07 -2.34
N PHE A 47 9.38 -4.22 -2.98
CA PHE A 47 9.77 -2.88 -3.37
C PHE A 47 8.56 -1.94 -3.30
N TYR A 48 8.76 -0.75 -2.75
CA TYR A 48 7.76 0.31 -2.76
C TYR A 48 8.33 1.58 -3.42
N LEU A 49 9.05 2.42 -2.67
CA LEU A 49 9.95 3.45 -3.24
C LEU A 49 11.42 3.00 -3.22
N SER A 50 11.77 2.14 -2.27
CA SER A 50 13.05 1.46 -2.19
C SER A 50 12.82 -0.02 -1.83
N ARG A 51 13.91 -0.79 -1.75
CA ARG A 51 13.86 -2.19 -1.32
C ARG A 51 13.24 -2.28 0.08
N LEU A 52 12.20 -3.07 0.22
CA LEU A 52 11.56 -3.37 1.50
C LEU A 52 12.34 -4.46 2.23
N ASN A 53 12.54 -4.29 3.53
CA ASN A 53 13.07 -5.36 4.38
C ASN A 53 11.99 -6.45 4.61
N MET A 54 12.38 -7.62 5.15
CA MET A 54 11.42 -8.72 5.34
C MET A 54 10.23 -8.35 6.26
N LEU A 55 10.46 -7.53 7.29
CA LEU A 55 9.41 -7.05 8.19
C LEU A 55 8.40 -6.14 7.46
N GLU A 56 8.88 -5.17 6.69
CA GLU A 56 8.07 -4.27 5.88
C GLU A 56 7.28 -5.04 4.82
N ARG A 57 7.88 -6.06 4.21
CA ARG A 57 7.17 -6.93 3.24
C ARG A 57 5.99 -7.64 3.89
N VAL A 58 6.21 -8.27 5.05
CA VAL A 58 5.14 -8.95 5.79
C VAL A 58 4.06 -7.95 6.20
N LEU A 59 4.45 -6.77 6.70
CA LEU A 59 3.52 -5.72 7.09
C LEU A 59 2.65 -5.29 5.90
N PHE A 60 3.24 -5.06 4.73
CA PHE A 60 2.53 -4.71 3.51
C PHE A 60 1.54 -5.80 3.06
N VAL A 61 1.92 -7.09 3.14
CA VAL A 61 1.02 -8.20 2.81
C VAL A 61 -0.15 -8.27 3.81
N VAL A 62 0.11 -8.13 5.11
CA VAL A 62 -0.94 -8.11 6.14
C VAL A 62 -1.88 -6.94 5.95
N THR A 63 -1.34 -5.75 5.66
CA THR A 63 -2.14 -4.55 5.35
C THR A 63 -3.01 -4.76 4.11
N ALA A 64 -2.48 -5.39 3.06
CA ALA A 64 -3.25 -5.69 1.87
C ALA A 64 -4.45 -6.61 2.15
N VAL A 65 -4.24 -7.66 2.95
CA VAL A 65 -5.31 -8.58 3.37
C VAL A 65 -6.35 -7.85 4.23
N ALA A 66 -5.90 -6.98 5.14
CA ALA A 66 -6.78 -6.17 5.97
C ALA A 66 -7.66 -5.21 5.16
N LEU A 67 -7.14 -4.67 4.05
CA LEU A 67 -7.84 -3.77 3.14
C LEU A 67 -8.82 -4.46 2.19
N ILE A 68 -8.91 -5.80 2.17
CA ILE A 68 -9.94 -6.52 1.38
C ILE A 68 -11.34 -6.15 1.89
N LYS A 69 -11.48 -6.00 3.21
CA LYS A 69 -12.76 -5.63 3.82
C LYS A 69 -12.88 -4.10 3.85
N PRO A 70 -13.89 -3.52 3.21
CA PRO A 70 -14.14 -2.08 3.30
C PRO A 70 -14.52 -1.68 4.73
N GLY A 71 -13.95 -0.58 5.21
CA GLY A 71 -14.27 0.00 6.49
C GLY A 71 -13.29 1.10 6.91
N ILE A 72 -13.79 2.06 7.69
CA ILE A 72 -12.96 3.17 8.18
C ILE A 72 -11.71 2.66 8.92
N LEU A 73 -11.86 1.58 9.69
CA LEU A 73 -10.73 1.01 10.42
C LEU A 73 -9.66 0.42 9.48
N SER A 74 -10.06 -0.32 8.44
CA SER A 74 -9.11 -0.89 7.48
C SER A 74 -8.45 0.22 6.66
N ASP A 75 -9.18 1.26 6.28
CA ASP A 75 -8.65 2.45 5.59
C ASP A 75 -7.58 3.14 6.41
N VAL A 76 -7.85 3.41 7.69
CA VAL A 76 -6.89 4.04 8.60
C VAL A 76 -5.62 3.20 8.73
N ILE A 77 -5.76 1.88 8.90
CA ILE A 77 -4.61 0.97 8.97
C ILE A 77 -3.78 1.04 7.67
N GLY A 78 -4.47 1.00 6.53
CA GLY A 78 -3.84 1.12 5.21
C GLY A 78 -3.02 2.39 5.08
N ILE A 79 -3.64 3.53 5.35
CA ILE A 79 -3.01 4.85 5.26
C ILE A 79 -1.82 4.95 6.22
N VAL A 80 -1.96 4.50 7.45
CA VAL A 80 -0.88 4.55 8.47
C VAL A 80 0.31 3.71 8.04
N VAL A 81 0.10 2.49 7.55
CA VAL A 81 1.20 1.60 7.14
C VAL A 81 1.88 2.10 5.86
N LEU A 82 1.09 2.38 4.81
CA LEU A 82 1.62 2.86 3.52
C LEU A 82 2.33 4.21 3.69
N GLY A 83 1.69 5.15 4.39
CA GLY A 83 2.23 6.48 4.67
C GLY A 83 3.45 6.44 5.62
N GLY A 84 3.41 5.59 6.64
CA GLY A 84 4.53 5.41 7.57
C GLY A 84 5.79 4.91 6.86
N ILE A 85 5.65 3.87 6.04
CA ILE A 85 6.80 3.32 5.30
C ILE A 85 7.24 4.28 4.19
N TYR A 86 6.31 4.98 3.52
CA TYR A 86 6.65 6.06 2.59
C TYR A 86 7.58 7.10 3.22
N LEU A 87 7.25 7.59 4.42
CA LEU A 87 8.05 8.59 5.14
C LEU A 87 9.43 8.06 5.54
N LEU A 88 9.49 6.81 6.02
CA LEU A 88 10.76 6.16 6.39
C LEU A 88 11.67 5.99 5.17
N GLN A 89 11.14 5.51 4.04
CA GLN A 89 11.90 5.33 2.81
C GLN A 89 12.38 6.66 2.24
N ARG A 90 11.54 7.70 2.26
CA ARG A 90 11.92 9.04 1.77
C ARG A 90 13.08 9.65 2.57
N ARG A 91 13.14 9.40 3.88
CA ARG A 91 14.28 9.81 4.72
C ARG A 91 15.55 9.03 4.36
N SER A 92 15.46 7.71 4.21
CA SER A 92 16.60 6.86 3.87
C SER A 92 17.20 7.19 2.49
N LEU A 93 16.37 7.46 1.48
CA LEU A 93 16.81 7.83 0.13
C LEU A 93 17.51 9.19 0.09
N LYS A 94 17.04 10.19 0.85
CA LYS A 94 17.73 11.48 0.97
C LYS A 94 19.11 11.35 1.60
N VAL A 95 19.24 10.53 2.65
CA VAL A 95 20.53 10.28 3.33
C VAL A 95 21.54 9.62 2.40
N LYS A 96 21.09 8.69 1.54
CA LYS A 96 21.97 8.02 0.58
C LYS A 96 22.50 8.96 -0.50
N LYS A 97 21.64 9.81 -1.07
CA LYS A 97 22.01 10.81 -2.08
C LYS A 97 23.06 11.81 -1.57
N ASN A 98 22.91 12.32 -0.34
CA ASN A 98 23.88 13.27 0.24
C ASN A 98 25.29 12.69 0.43
N LYS A 99 25.42 11.37 0.60
CA LYS A 99 26.73 10.73 0.77
C LYS A 99 27.49 10.54 -0.54
N GLU A 100 26.78 10.30 -1.65
CA GLU A 100 27.39 10.15 -2.98
C GLU A 100 27.96 11.50 -3.46
N THR A 101 27.22 12.60 -3.31
CA THR A 101 27.68 13.94 -3.74
C THR A 101 28.89 14.45 -2.93
N SER A 102 28.98 14.09 -1.64
CA SER A 102 30.11 14.50 -0.80
C SER A 102 31.38 13.65 -1.01
N GLY A 103 31.25 12.48 -1.67
CA GLY A 103 32.38 11.60 -1.99
C GLY A 103 32.96 11.83 -3.39
N GLU A 104 32.23 12.50 -4.28
CA GLU A 104 32.73 12.94 -5.60
C GLU A 104 33.51 14.27 -5.54
N GLU A 105 33.41 15.02 -4.44
CA GLU A 105 34.12 16.29 -4.22
C GLU A 105 35.50 16.14 -3.51
N ILE A 106 35.99 14.91 -3.31
CA ILE A 106 37.32 14.61 -2.71
C ILE A 106 38.17 13.83 -3.71
#